data_AF-A0A356FDQ5-F1
#
_entry.id   AF-A0A356FDQ5-F1
#
_cell.length_a   1.000
_cell.length_b   1.000
_cell.length_c   1.000
_cell.angle_alpha   90.00
_cell.angle_beta   90.00
_cell.angle_gamma   90.00
#
_symmetry.space_group_name_H-M   'P 1'
#
loop_
_entity.id
_entity.type
_entity.pdbx_description
1 polymer ?
#
loop_
_entity_poly.entity_id
_entity_poly.type
_entity_poly.pdbx_seq_one_letter_code
_entity_poly.pdbx_strand_id
1 'polypeptide(L)'
;TPDTGKTLSKTEIGLIRRWLDSGAKWSGHWAFQPPESQEVPAAKKDWKLNNPVDNFIQTALSSAGLTPQERASKGTLIRRVTLDLTGLPP
;
A
#
# COMPACT_ATOMS: atom_id res chain seq x y z
N THR A 1 20.01 -20.43 -6.69
CA THR A 1 18.53 -20.31 -6.67
C THR A 1 17.94 -21.69 -6.49
N PRO A 2 16.84 -21.89 -5.73
CA PRO A 2 16.24 -23.21 -5.58
C PRO A 2 15.75 -23.68 -6.95
N ASP A 3 16.21 -24.84 -7.39
CA ASP A 3 15.90 -25.39 -8.70
C ASP A 3 14.53 -26.09 -8.63
N THR A 4 13.49 -25.41 -9.10
CA THR A 4 12.10 -25.90 -8.98
C THR A 4 11.77 -27.04 -9.94
N GLY A 5 12.69 -27.43 -10.84
CA GLY A 5 12.51 -28.53 -11.80
C GLY A 5 11.39 -28.31 -12.82
N LYS A 6 10.74 -27.15 -12.82
CA LYS A 6 9.63 -26.83 -13.73
C LYS A 6 10.18 -26.36 -15.07
N THR A 7 9.81 -27.07 -16.14
CA THR A 7 10.12 -26.70 -17.52
C THR A 7 8.84 -26.35 -18.27
N LEU A 8 8.91 -25.39 -19.18
CA LEU A 8 7.76 -25.00 -19.99
C LEU A 8 7.62 -25.94 -21.18
N SER A 9 6.42 -26.47 -21.39
CA SER A 9 6.06 -27.22 -22.60
C SER A 9 6.05 -26.30 -23.83
N LYS A 10 6.16 -26.90 -25.02
CA LYS A 10 6.13 -26.15 -26.29
C LYS A 10 4.85 -25.31 -26.46
N THR A 11 3.73 -25.83 -25.97
CA THR A 11 2.42 -25.17 -25.99
C THR A 11 2.40 -23.94 -25.08
N GLU A 12 2.97 -24.03 -23.87
CA GLU A 12 3.07 -22.90 -22.94
C GLU A 12 3.99 -21.81 -23.48
N ILE A 13 5.14 -22.19 -24.06
CA ILE A 13 6.03 -21.25 -24.75
C ILE A 13 5.29 -20.54 -25.89
N GLY A 14 4.51 -21.27 -26.68
CA GLY A 14 3.70 -20.69 -27.76
C GLY A 14 2.62 -19.73 -27.26
N LEU A 15 2.04 -19.99 -26.09
CA LEU A 15 1.07 -19.10 -25.46
C LEU A 15 1.72 -17.79 -24.99
N ILE A 16 2.89 -17.87 -24.35
CA ILE A 16 3.66 -16.70 -23.92
C ILE A 16 4.09 -15.86 -25.13
N ARG A 17 4.55 -16.48 -26.22
CA ARG A 17 4.93 -15.74 -27.45
C ARG A 17 3.76 -14.95 -28.03
N ARG A 18 2.59 -15.58 -28.17
CA ARG A 18 1.39 -14.88 -28.67
C ARG A 18 1.00 -13.70 -27.78
N TRP A 19 1.13 -13.85 -26.47
CA TRP A 19 0.90 -12.75 -25.53
C TRP A 19 1.91 -11.62 -25.74
N LEU A 20 3.20 -11.92 -25.91
CA LEU A 20 4.23 -10.92 -26.24
C LEU A 20 3.91 -10.20 -27.56
N ASP A 21 3.58 -10.95 -28.62
CA ASP A 21 3.24 -10.40 -29.94
C ASP A 21 1.99 -9.52 -29.91
N SER A 22 1.06 -9.77 -28.98
CA SER A 22 -0.13 -8.93 -28.76
C SER A 22 0.13 -7.62 -28.00
N GLY A 23 1.40 -7.27 -27.74
CA GLY A 23 1.78 -6.04 -27.04
C GLY A 23 1.72 -6.17 -25.53
N ALA A 24 2.10 -7.32 -24.98
CA ALA A 24 2.20 -7.52 -23.55
C ALA A 24 3.01 -6.40 -22.87
N LYS A 25 2.39 -5.75 -21.88
CA LYS A 25 3.10 -4.79 -21.04
C LYS A 25 3.86 -5.54 -19.96
N TRP A 26 5.17 -5.63 -20.12
CA TRP A 26 6.06 -6.14 -19.10
C TRP A 26 6.52 -5.00 -18.19
N SER A 27 6.14 -5.04 -16.91
CA SER A 27 6.69 -4.16 -15.89
C SER A 27 7.65 -4.94 -14.99
N GLY A 28 8.72 -4.30 -14.53
CA GLY A 28 9.55 -4.88 -13.47
C GLY A 28 8.73 -5.16 -12.20
N HIS A 29 9.28 -5.98 -11.30
CA HIS A 29 8.64 -6.19 -10.00
C HIS A 29 8.62 -4.86 -9.23
N TRP A 30 7.49 -4.54 -8.59
CA TRP A 30 7.25 -3.25 -7.93
C TRP A 30 8.36 -2.85 -6.94
N ALA A 31 8.91 -3.83 -6.22
CA ALA A 31 9.98 -3.60 -5.24
C ALA A 31 11.33 -3.18 -5.85
N PHE A 32 11.52 -3.34 -7.17
CA PHE A 32 12.74 -2.97 -7.89
C PHE A 32 12.53 -1.74 -8.79
N GLN A 33 11.36 -1.11 -8.76
CA GLN A 33 11.13 0.15 -9.44
C GLN A 33 11.37 1.30 -8.46
N PRO A 34 12.04 2.38 -8.87
CA PRO A 34 12.20 3.55 -8.01
C PRO A 34 10.81 4.15 -7.70
N PRO A 35 10.57 4.62 -6.47
CA PRO A 35 9.33 5.31 -6.16
C PRO A 35 9.24 6.62 -6.94
N GLU A 36 8.08 6.87 -7.54
CA GLU A 36 7.78 8.13 -8.22
C GLU A 36 7.33 9.19 -7.22
N SER A 37 7.73 10.44 -7.44
CA SER A 37 7.29 11.56 -6.61
C SER A 37 5.88 11.97 -7.02
N GLN A 38 4.97 11.99 -6.04
CA GLN A 38 3.59 12.44 -6.23
C GLN A 38 3.41 13.82 -5.60
N GLU A 39 2.70 14.71 -6.30
CA GLU A 39 2.29 15.99 -5.72
C GLU A 39 1.35 15.77 -4.52
N VAL A 40 1.65 16.46 -3.41
CA VAL A 40 0.84 16.37 -2.20
C VAL A 40 -0.44 17.17 -2.41
N PRO A 41 -1.64 16.56 -2.25
CA PRO A 41 -2.88 17.27 -2.44
C PRO A 41 -3.05 18.38 -1.40
N ALA A 42 -3.61 19.51 -1.82
CA ALA A 42 -3.97 20.57 -0.90
C ALA A 42 -5.20 20.14 -0.08
N ALA A 43 -4.99 19.83 1.20
CA ALA A 43 -6.08 19.38 2.05
C ALA A 43 -6.78 20.58 2.73
N LYS A 44 -8.08 20.43 3.03
CA LYS A 44 -8.87 21.47 3.72
C LYS A 44 -8.38 21.61 5.16
N LYS A 45 -8.32 22.81 5.75
CA LYS A 45 -7.73 23.03 7.09
C LYS A 45 -8.55 22.51 8.28
N ASP A 46 -9.45 21.56 8.05
CA ASP A 46 -10.47 21.16 9.02
C ASP A 46 -9.92 20.32 10.19
N TRP A 47 -8.72 19.73 10.07
CA TRP A 47 -8.07 19.03 11.17
C TRP A 47 -6.54 19.19 11.17
N LYS A 48 -5.92 18.87 12.32
CA LYS A 48 -4.48 19.06 12.55
C LYS A 48 -3.65 18.02 11.78
N LEU A 49 -3.17 18.42 10.61
CA LEU A 49 -2.18 17.68 9.82
C LEU A 49 -0.82 17.76 10.53
N ASN A 50 -0.17 16.61 10.77
CA ASN A 50 1.15 16.52 11.40
C ASN A 50 2.26 16.28 10.38
N ASN A 51 1.94 15.68 9.23
CA ASN A 51 2.90 15.40 8.16
C ASN A 51 2.21 15.50 6.77
N PRO A 52 2.98 15.50 5.66
CA PRO A 52 2.40 15.58 4.31
C PRO A 52 1.48 14.41 3.92
N VAL A 53 1.72 13.20 4.46
CA VAL A 53 0.90 11.99 4.20
C VAL A 53 -0.54 12.19 4.67
N ASP A 54 -0.73 12.93 5.75
CA ASP A 54 -2.04 13.24 6.33
C ASP A 54 -2.97 13.94 5.31
N ASN A 55 -2.42 14.70 4.35
CA ASN A 55 -3.20 15.36 3.29
C ASN A 55 -3.89 14.35 2.36
N PHE A 56 -3.22 13.25 2.03
CA PHE A 56 -3.78 12.21 1.18
C PHE A 56 -4.96 11.53 1.88
N ILE A 57 -4.79 11.21 3.17
CA ILE A 57 -5.84 10.60 3.99
C ILE A 57 -7.03 11.55 4.11
N GLN A 58 -6.79 12.84 4.38
CA GLN A 58 -7.85 13.83 4.45
C GLN A 58 -8.62 13.95 3.14
N THR A 59 -7.91 13.99 2.02
CA THR A 59 -8.51 14.10 0.68
C THR A 59 -9.43 12.90 0.43
N ALA A 60 -8.96 11.70 0.73
CA ALA A 60 -9.76 10.48 0.59
C ALA A 60 -10.99 10.48 1.52
N LEU A 61 -10.82 10.77 2.81
CA LEU A 61 -11.93 10.85 3.77
C LEU A 61 -12.98 11.89 3.36
N SER A 62 -12.53 13.08 2.94
CA SER A 62 -13.41 14.14 2.48
C SER A 62 -14.20 13.73 1.24
N SER A 63 -13.56 13.06 0.27
CA SER A 63 -14.23 12.53 -0.92
C SER A 63 -15.27 11.46 -0.59
N ALA A 64 -15.06 10.72 0.50
CA ALA A 64 -15.98 9.70 1.01
C ALA A 64 -17.04 10.27 1.98
N GLY A 65 -17.03 11.58 2.27
CA GLY A 65 -17.94 12.20 3.25
C GLY A 65 -17.70 11.75 4.70
N LEU A 66 -16.49 11.28 5.01
CA LEU A 66 -16.10 10.78 6.33
C LEU A 66 -15.26 11.80 7.08
N THR A 67 -15.39 11.81 8.40
CA THR A 67 -14.55 12.59 9.30
C THR A 67 -13.68 11.68 10.16
N PRO A 68 -12.43 12.06 10.47
CA PRO A 68 -11.60 11.34 11.42
C PRO A 68 -12.30 11.19 12.77
N GLN A 69 -12.01 10.09 13.47
CA GLN A 69 -12.43 9.91 14.85
C GLN A 69 -11.51 10.68 15.80
N GLU A 70 -12.05 11.05 16.96
CA GLU A 70 -11.29 11.65 18.04
C GLU A 70 -10.15 10.73 18.51
N ARG A 71 -9.11 11.35 19.07
CA ARG A 71 -7.98 10.59 19.62
C ARG A 71 -8.45 9.70 20.77
N ALA A 72 -8.06 8.43 20.72
CA ALA A 72 -8.36 7.49 21.79
C ALA A 72 -7.79 7.93 23.15
N SER A 73 -8.44 7.52 24.23
CA SER A 73 -8.00 7.80 25.60
C SER A 73 -6.61 7.24 25.88
N LYS A 74 -5.89 7.84 26.84
CA LYS A 74 -4.56 7.35 27.26
C LYS A 74 -4.59 5.88 27.66
N GLY A 75 -5.60 5.44 28.42
CA GLY A 75 -5.75 4.05 28.84
C GLY A 75 -5.95 3.09 27.65
N THR A 76 -6.72 3.50 26.64
CA THR A 76 -6.89 2.73 25.40
C THR A 76 -5.58 2.62 24.62
N LEU A 77 -4.82 3.72 24.52
CA LEU A 77 -3.55 3.73 23.81
C LEU A 77 -2.50 2.83 24.48
N ILE A 78 -2.40 2.85 25.81
CA ILE A 78 -1.48 1.97 26.55
C ILE A 78 -1.86 0.50 26.33
N ARG A 79 -3.15 0.15 26.40
CA ARG A 79 -3.59 -1.24 26.14
C ARG A 79 -3.20 -1.74 24.76
N ARG A 80 -3.39 -0.90 23.72
CA ARG A 80 -3.02 -1.26 22.34
C ARG A 80 -1.52 -1.46 22.19
N VAL A 81 -0.72 -0.50 22.64
CA VAL A 81 0.73 -0.57 22.45
C VAL A 81 1.35 -1.73 23.23
N THR A 82 0.88 -2.04 24.45
CA THR A 82 1.39 -3.20 25.19
C THR A 82 1.00 -4.49 24.49
N LEU A 83 -0.24 -4.64 24.02
CA LEU A 83 -0.68 -5.83 23.29
C LEU A 83 0.13 -6.02 21.99
N ASP A 84 0.35 -4.94 21.22
CA ASP A 84 1.11 -4.99 19.97
C ASP A 84 2.59 -5.37 20.19
N LEU A 85 3.20 -4.87 21.28
CA LEU A 85 4.63 -5.07 21.55
C LEU A 85 4.95 -6.35 22.33
N THR A 86 4.08 -6.76 23.26
CA THR A 86 4.35 -7.88 24.17
C THR A 86 3.37 -9.04 24.04
N GLY A 87 2.24 -8.84 23.34
CA GLY A 87 1.16 -9.82 23.26
C GLY A 87 0.26 -9.89 24.49
N LEU A 88 0.45 -9.00 25.47
CA LEU A 88 -0.32 -8.98 26.73
C LEU A 88 -0.86 -7.57 27.03
N PRO A 89 -2.01 -7.46 27.71
CA PRO A 89 -2.47 -6.17 28.21
C PRO A 89 -1.58 -5.64 29.36
N PRO A 90 -1.55 -4.31 29.58
CA PRO A 90 -0.79 -3.64 30.64
C PRO A 90 -1.35 -3.88 32.04
#